data_AF-A0A806T8A3-F1
#
_entry.id   AF-A0A806T8A3-F1
#
_cell.length_a   1.000
_cell.length_b   1.000
_cell.length_c   1.000
_cell.angle_alpha   90.00
_cell.angle_beta   90.00
_cell.angle_gamma   90.00
#
_symmetry.space_group_name_H-M   'P 1'
#
loop_
_entity.id
_entity.type
_entity.pdbx_description
1 polymer ?
#
loop_
_entity_poly.entity_id
_entity_poly.type
_entity_poly.pdbx_seq_one_letter_code
_entity_poly.pdbx_strand_id
1 'polypeptide(L)' 'MSRIKDELARRDRIRQQILQIRNTGEVNMFDIENVKRLAYYYNCHELINYLNTDRAGYVNLILTGKFN' A
#
# COMPACT_ATOMS: atom_id res chain seq x y z
N MET A 1 -6.96 19.44 -14.18
CA MET A 1 -7.89 19.02 -13.11
C MET A 1 -8.07 17.50 -13.02
N SER A 2 -8.17 16.73 -14.12
CA SER A 2 -8.32 15.25 -14.05
C SER A 2 -7.15 14.54 -13.35
N ARG A 3 -5.91 14.79 -13.80
CA ARG A 3 -4.73 14.00 -13.39
C ARG A 3 -4.44 14.03 -11.88
N ILE A 4 -4.66 15.18 -11.23
CA ILE A 4 -4.47 15.33 -9.78
C ILE A 4 -5.53 14.51 -9.02
N LYS A 5 -6.78 14.55 -9.48
CA LYS A 5 -7.87 13.77 -8.88
C LYS A 5 -7.61 12.27 -9.00
N ASP A 6 -7.11 11.83 -10.15
CA ASP A 6 -6.78 10.43 -10.41
C ASP A 6 -5.62 9.95 -9.51
N GLU A 7 -4.62 10.80 -9.29
CA GLU A 7 -3.51 10.51 -8.37
C GLU A 7 -3.97 10.40 -6.91
N LEU A 8 -4.79 11.34 -6.43
CA LEU A 8 -5.35 11.30 -5.09
C LEU A 8 -6.19 10.04 -4.88
N ALA A 9 -7.06 9.70 -5.84
CA ALA A 9 -7.86 8.49 -5.79
C ALA A 9 -7.00 7.22 -5.76
N ARG A 10 -5.87 7.19 -6.48
CA ARG A 10 -4.91 6.08 -6.42
C ARG A 10 -4.27 5.98 -5.04
N ARG A 11 -3.82 7.10 -4.45
CA ARG A 11 -3.24 7.13 -3.09
C ARG A 11 -4.23 6.62 -2.04
N ASP A 12 -5.52 6.97 -2.18
CA ASP A 12 -6.56 6.49 -1.28
C ASP A 12 -6.82 4.98 -1.43
N ARG A 13 -6.81 4.44 -2.66
CA ARG A 13 -6.88 2.99 -2.89
C ARG A 13 -5.71 2.26 -2.24
N ILE A 14 -4.48 2.78 -2.36
CA ILE A 14 -3.30 2.21 -1.69
C ILE A 14 -3.51 2.18 -0.16
N ARG A 15 -3.99 3.28 0.44
CA ARG A 15 -4.26 3.32 1.89
C ARG A 15 -5.31 2.30 2.31
N GLN A 16 -6.41 2.19 1.58
CA GLN A 16 -7.47 1.22 1.86
C GLN A 16 -6.94 -0.21 1.82
N GLN A 17 -6.13 -0.54 0.80
CA GLN A 17 -5.52 -1.87 0.67
C GLN A 17 -4.50 -2.16 1.79
N ILE A 18 -3.69 -1.16 2.19
CA ILE A 18 -2.80 -1.29 3.35
C ILE A 18 -3.60 -1.56 4.63
N LEU A 19 -4.70 -0.83 4.85
CA LEU A 19 -5.57 -1.05 6.01
C LEU A 19 -6.23 -2.43 5.97
N GLN A 20 -6.62 -2.92 4.78
CA GLN A 20 -7.15 -4.27 4.62
C GLN A 20 -6.13 -5.31 5.09
N ILE A 21 -4.88 -5.24 4.62
CA ILE A 21 -3.82 -6.16 5.06
C ILE A 21 -3.54 -5.99 6.56
N ARG A 22 -3.39 -4.75 7.03
CA ARG A 22 -3.10 -4.46 8.45
C ARG A 22 -4.18 -5.02 9.38
N ASN A 23 -5.45 -4.92 9.01
CA ASN A 23 -6.57 -5.37 9.82
C ASN A 23 -6.65 -6.91 9.92
N THR A 24 -6.00 -7.66 9.01
CA THR A 24 -5.88 -9.12 9.16
C THR A 24 -5.04 -9.53 10.36
N GLY A 25 -4.04 -8.72 10.72
CA GLY A 25 -3.07 -9.05 11.76
C GLY A 25 -2.12 -10.21 11.41
N GLU A 26 -2.14 -10.71 10.18
CA GLU A 26 -1.37 -11.91 9.78
C GLU A 26 0.11 -11.66 9.55
N VAL A 27 0.50 -10.43 9.23
CA VAL A 27 1.88 -10.08 8.86
C VAL A 27 2.34 -8.80 9.56
N ASN A 28 3.62 -8.73 9.87
CA ASN A 28 4.24 -7.46 10.24
C ASN A 28 4.25 -6.54 9.03
N MET A 29 3.77 -5.30 9.16
CA MET A 29 3.66 -4.37 8.03
C MET A 29 5.04 -3.93 7.47
N PHE A 30 6.15 -4.20 8.15
CA PHE A 30 7.51 -4.01 7.63
C PHE A 30 8.08 -5.24 6.92
N ASP A 31 7.43 -6.39 7.04
CA ASP A 31 7.77 -7.58 6.25
C ASP A 31 7.15 -7.47 4.85
N ILE A 32 7.84 -6.70 3.99
CA ILE A 32 7.34 -6.32 2.66
C ILE A 32 7.03 -7.55 1.79
N GLU A 33 7.83 -8.61 1.86
CA GLU A 33 7.60 -9.79 1.02
C GLU A 33 6.34 -10.54 1.45
N ASN A 34 6.09 -10.68 2.76
CA ASN A 34 4.85 -11.28 3.24
C ASN A 34 3.62 -10.36 3.05
N VAL A 35 3.77 -9.04 3.21
CA VAL A 35 2.73 -8.06 2.85
C VAL A 35 2.37 -8.19 1.37
N LYS A 36 3.37 -8.31 0.49
CA LYS A 36 3.14 -8.47 -0.96
C LYS A 36 2.45 -9.80 -1.27
N ARG A 37 2.81 -10.89 -0.60
CA ARG A 37 2.12 -12.19 -0.72
C ARG A 37 0.64 -12.09 -0.36
N LEU A 38 0.33 -11.44 0.77
CA LEU A 38 -1.06 -11.20 1.17
C LEU A 38 -1.78 -10.24 0.22
N ALA A 39 -1.09 -9.20 -0.27
CA ALA A 39 -1.65 -8.29 -1.25
C ALA A 39 -2.06 -9.01 -2.54
N TYR A 40 -1.30 -10.02 -3.01
CA TYR A 40 -1.73 -10.89 -4.10
C TYR A 40 -2.97 -11.72 -3.75
N TYR A 41 -2.99 -12.33 -2.56
CA TYR A 41 -4.14 -13.12 -2.10
C TYR A 41 -5.43 -12.30 -2.03
N TYR A 42 -5.34 -11.05 -1.58
CA TYR A 42 -6.47 -10.13 -1.43
C TYR A 42 -6.74 -9.24 -2.66
N ASN A 43 -6.07 -9.47 -3.78
CA ASN A 43 -6.20 -8.66 -5.02
C ASN A 43 -5.95 -7.16 -4.82
N CYS A 44 -5.00 -6.80 -3.97
CA CYS A 44 -4.60 -5.41 -3.70
C CYS A 44 -3.65 -4.89 -4.79
N HIS A 45 -4.16 -4.71 -6.01
CA HIS A 45 -3.36 -4.40 -7.20
C HIS A 45 -2.52 -3.12 -7.08
N GLU A 46 -3.09 -2.03 -6.55
CA GLU A 46 -2.37 -0.78 -6.36
C GLU A 46 -1.26 -0.89 -5.32
N LEU A 47 -1.48 -1.62 -4.24
CA LEU A 47 -0.48 -1.89 -3.22
C LEU A 47 0.65 -2.75 -3.79
N ILE A 48 0.36 -3.81 -4.56
CA ILE A 48 1.37 -4.63 -5.23
C ILE A 48 2.25 -3.76 -6.12
N ASN A 49 1.63 -2.91 -6.95
CA ASN A 49 2.36 -2.00 -7.82
C ASN A 49 3.21 -1.02 -7.01
N TYR A 50 2.67 -0.48 -5.91
CA TYR A 50 3.41 0.44 -5.04
C TYR A 50 4.63 -0.20 -4.39
N LEU A 51 4.49 -1.42 -3.86
CA LEU A 51 5.60 -2.19 -3.28
C LEU A 51 6.68 -2.57 -4.29
N ASN A 52 6.32 -2.67 -5.58
CA ASN A 52 7.28 -2.92 -6.65
C ASN A 52 8.02 -1.65 -7.08
N THR A 53 7.36 -0.49 -7.04
CA THR A 53 7.93 0.77 -7.54
C THR A 53 8.64 1.59 -6.46
N ASP A 54 8.17 1.55 -5.21
CA ASP A 54 8.62 2.45 -4.15
C ASP A 54 8.51 1.81 -2.76
N ARG A 55 9.46 0.90 -2.47
CA ARG A 55 9.57 0.24 -1.16
C ARG A 55 9.87 1.23 -0.04
N ALA A 56 10.70 2.24 -0.29
CA ALA A 56 11.08 3.23 0.70
C ALA A 56 9.89 4.12 1.09
N GLY A 57 9.10 4.57 0.12
CA GLY A 57 7.87 5.31 0.37
C GLY A 57 6.83 4.48 1.10
N TYR A 58 6.70 3.18 0.81
CA TYR A 58 5.85 2.29 1.61
C TYR A 58 6.28 2.25 3.08
N VAL A 59 7.57 2.05 3.37
CA VAL A 59 8.08 2.05 4.75
C VAL A 59 7.80 3.39 5.43
N ASN A 60 8.04 4.51 4.74
CA ASN A 60 7.73 5.84 5.26
C ASN A 60 6.24 6.03 5.52
N LEU A 61 5.37 5.51 4.65
CA LEU A 61 3.92 5.56 4.81
C LEU A 61 3.46 4.79 6.04
N ILE A 62 4.04 3.62 6.31
CA ILE A 62 3.75 2.85 7.53
C ILE A 62 4.20 3.60 8.80
N LEU A 63 5.34 4.27 8.75
CA LEU A 63 5.87 5.04 9.89
C LEU A 63 5.11 6.35 10.14
N THR A 64 4.72 7.07 9.08
CA THR A 64 4.30 8.48 9.18
C THR A 64 2.85 8.73 8.75
N GLY A 65 2.22 7.79 8.05
CA GLY A 65 0.92 7.97 7.42
C GLY A 65 0.94 8.87 6.16
N LYS A 66 2.13 9.29 5.69
CA LYS A 66 2.29 10.21 4.56
C LYS A 66 2.95 9.53 3.36
N PHE A 67 2.47 9.85 2.17
CA PHE A 67 3.16 9.54 0.91
C PHE A 67 4.30 10.54 0.73
N ASN A 68 5.45 10.06 0.26
CA ASN A 68 6.52 10.90 -0.23
C ASN A 68 6.19 11.49 -1.61
#